data_AF-A0A0S7EMV8-F1
#
_entry.id   AF-A0A0S7EMV8-F1
#
_cell.length_a   1.000
_cell.length_b   1.000
_cell.length_c   1.000
_cell.angle_alpha   90.00
_cell.angle_beta   90.00
_cell.angle_gamma   90.00
#
_symmetry.space_group_name_H-M   'P 1'
#
loop_
_entity.id
_entity.type
_entity.pdbx_description
1 polymer ?
#
loop_
_entity_poly.entity_id
_entity_poly.type
_entity_poly.pdbx_seq_one_letter_code
_entity_poly.pdbx_strand_id
1 'polypeptide(L)'
;VNLSVHLNGSDAQVSWSTARGSSSYSVLAVTEQGVTAACNSTASQCSFTGLQCSQIYNVTVQTRNSACNSTVTSAPHRLVTGESLVRLATTCWPAFLFLCVNVSDYLL
;
A
#
# COMPACT_ATOMS: atom_id res chain seq x y z
N VAL A 1 7.55 4.44 17.63
CA VAL A 1 6.56 3.64 16.87
C VAL A 1 7.26 3.18 15.62
N ASN A 2 7.62 1.91 15.52
CA ASN A 2 8.32 1.39 14.34
C ASN A 2 7.26 0.99 13.33
N LEU A 3 7.27 1.59 12.16
CA LEU A 3 6.31 1.33 11.08
C LEU A 3 6.98 0.49 10.01
N SER A 4 6.33 -0.60 9.61
CA SER A 4 6.77 -1.55 8.60
C SER A 4 5.68 -1.70 7.56
N VAL A 5 6.05 -1.76 6.28
CA VAL A 5 5.07 -1.83 5.19
C VAL A 5 5.42 -2.94 4.22
N HIS A 6 4.39 -3.62 3.77
CA HIS A 6 4.44 -4.67 2.77
C HIS A 6 3.53 -4.31 1.60
N LEU A 7 4.04 -4.41 0.37
CA LEU A 7 3.28 -4.13 -0.85
C LEU A 7 2.90 -5.44 -1.53
N ASN A 8 1.65 -5.56 -1.95
CA ASN A 8 1.12 -6.68 -2.71
C ASN A 8 0.32 -6.13 -3.90
N GLY A 9 1.02 -5.82 -5.00
CA GLY A 9 0.42 -5.19 -6.17
C GLY A 9 -0.09 -3.77 -5.89
N SER A 10 -1.41 -3.58 -5.99
CA SER A 10 -2.10 -2.31 -5.67
C SER A 10 -2.41 -2.13 -4.18
N ASP A 11 -2.12 -3.15 -3.37
CA ASP A 11 -2.48 -3.16 -1.95
C ASP A 11 -1.24 -2.99 -1.09
N ALA A 12 -1.36 -2.22 -0.01
CA ALA A 12 -0.27 -2.02 0.95
C ALA A 12 -0.73 -2.42 2.35
N GLN A 13 -0.08 -3.42 2.93
CA GLN A 13 -0.25 -3.78 4.33
C GLN A 13 0.76 -3.03 5.20
N VAL A 14 0.26 -2.16 6.06
CA VAL A 14 1.02 -1.36 6.99
C VAL A 14 0.85 -1.95 8.39
N SER A 15 1.97 -2.18 9.07
CA SER A 15 2.01 -2.70 10.43
C SER A 15 2.94 -1.81 11.28
N TRP A 16 2.66 -1.71 12.57
CA TRP A 16 3.48 -0.91 13.46
C TRP A 16 3.60 -1.52 14.85
N SER A 17 4.60 -1.11 15.60
CA SER A 17 4.73 -1.48 17.01
C SER A 17 3.64 -0.79 17.84
N THR A 18 2.92 -1.53 18.69
CA THR A 18 1.97 -0.94 19.63
C THR A 18 2.65 0.05 20.58
N ALA A 19 2.07 1.22 20.73
CA ALA A 19 2.53 2.19 21.73
C ALA A 19 1.84 1.91 23.08
N ARG A 20 2.60 1.93 24.18
CA ARG A 20 2.05 1.73 25.53
C ARG A 20 0.98 2.80 25.82
N GLY A 21 -0.23 2.36 26.16
CA GLY A 21 -1.38 3.24 26.44
C GLY A 21 -2.08 3.79 25.20
N SER A 22 -1.76 3.33 24.00
CA SER A 22 -2.50 3.72 22.79
C SER A 22 -3.89 3.10 22.75
N SER A 23 -4.88 3.93 22.47
CA SER A 23 -6.30 3.55 22.39
C SER A 23 -6.77 3.42 20.94
N SER A 24 -6.18 4.22 20.04
CA SER A 24 -6.50 4.18 18.62
C SER A 24 -5.31 4.62 17.76
N TYR A 25 -5.28 4.10 16.54
CA TYR A 25 -4.28 4.40 15.53
C TYR A 25 -4.95 4.92 14.26
N SER A 26 -4.36 5.96 13.69
CA SER A 26 -4.79 6.60 12.44
C SER A 26 -3.60 6.64 11.50
N VAL A 27 -3.68 5.91 10.39
CA VAL A 27 -2.64 5.84 9.37
C VAL A 27 -3.06 6.71 8.19
N LEU A 28 -2.16 7.56 7.73
CA LEU A 28 -2.38 8.46 6.59
C LEU A 28 -1.34 8.15 5.53
N ALA A 29 -1.79 7.98 4.29
CA ALA A 29 -0.95 7.83 3.10
C ALA A 29 -1.10 9.07 2.21
N VAL A 30 -0.03 9.86 2.14
CA VAL A 30 -0.02 11.16 1.47
C VAL A 30 0.90 11.11 0.26
N THR A 31 0.39 11.48 -0.90
CA THR A 31 1.18 11.65 -2.13
C THR A 31 1.53 13.13 -2.32
N GLU A 32 2.32 13.48 -3.33
CA GLU A 32 2.58 14.88 -3.67
C GLU A 32 1.30 15.66 -4.01
N GLN A 33 0.24 14.96 -4.42
CA GLN A 33 -1.07 15.55 -4.75
C GLN A 33 -1.96 15.73 -3.51
N GLY A 34 -1.57 15.20 -2.35
CA GLY A 34 -2.32 15.29 -1.10
C GLY A 34 -2.61 13.95 -0.44
N VAL A 35 -3.50 13.94 0.55
CA VAL A 35 -3.91 12.71 1.26
C VAL A 35 -4.72 11.84 0.30
N THR A 36 -4.20 10.66 -0.02
CA THR A 36 -4.83 9.75 -0.99
C THR A 36 -5.54 8.60 -0.31
N ALA A 37 -5.05 8.15 0.86
CA ALA A 37 -5.73 7.12 1.63
C ALA A 37 -5.53 7.34 3.13
N ALA A 38 -6.53 6.95 3.92
CA ALA A 38 -6.50 7.00 5.38
C ALA A 38 -7.14 5.74 5.96
N CYS A 39 -6.60 5.25 7.06
CA CYS A 39 -7.14 4.11 7.76
C CYS A 39 -7.11 4.33 9.27
N ASN A 40 -8.21 3.99 9.94
CA ASN A 40 -8.30 4.02 11.40
C ASN A 40 -8.47 2.61 11.93
N SER A 41 -7.61 2.20 12.85
CA SER A 41 -7.63 0.87 13.44
C SER A 41 -7.27 0.95 14.92
N THR A 42 -7.87 0.13 15.76
CA THR A 42 -7.43 -0.08 17.14
C THR A 42 -6.32 -1.13 17.24
N ALA A 43 -6.21 -1.98 16.21
CA ALA A 43 -5.10 -2.91 16.04
C ALA A 43 -3.86 -2.20 15.49
N SER A 44 -2.70 -2.81 15.65
CA SER A 44 -1.42 -2.26 15.18
C SER A 44 -1.11 -2.60 13.72
N GLN A 45 -2.16 -2.73 12.91
CA GLN A 45 -2.08 -3.05 11.48
C GLN A 45 -3.27 -2.48 10.72
N CYS A 46 -3.04 -2.13 9.46
CA CYS A 46 -4.07 -1.81 8.48
C CYS A 46 -3.59 -2.06 7.04
N SER A 47 -4.52 -2.37 6.14
CA SER A 47 -4.27 -2.50 4.70
C SER A 47 -4.95 -1.38 3.92
N PHE A 48 -4.20 -0.77 3.00
CA PHE A 48 -4.72 0.09 1.94
C PHE A 48 -4.94 -0.74 0.68
N THR A 49 -6.05 -0.53 -0.01
CA THR A 49 -6.35 -1.17 -1.29
C THR A 49 -6.56 -0.12 -2.37
N GLY A 50 -6.28 -0.48 -3.62
CA GLY A 50 -6.49 0.43 -4.76
C GLY A 50 -5.54 1.62 -4.77
N LEU A 51 -4.30 1.46 -4.27
CA LEU A 51 -3.28 2.49 -4.42
C LEU A 51 -2.93 2.67 -5.90
N GLN A 52 -2.68 3.91 -6.30
CA GLN A 52 -2.23 4.23 -7.65
C GLN A 52 -0.81 3.73 -7.83
N CYS A 53 -0.56 3.17 -9.00
CA CYS A 53 0.74 2.63 -9.37
C CYS A 53 1.70 3.75 -9.81
N SER A 54 3.00 3.50 -9.74
CA SER A 54 4.06 4.48 -10.05
C SER A 54 3.98 5.77 -9.21
N GLN A 55 3.44 5.68 -7.99
CA GLN A 55 3.26 6.83 -7.11
C GLN A 55 4.02 6.64 -5.80
N ILE A 56 4.55 7.75 -5.30
CA ILE A 56 5.22 7.79 -4.00
C ILE A 56 4.20 8.17 -2.94
N TYR A 57 4.05 7.32 -1.93
CA TYR A 57 3.19 7.53 -0.77
C TYR A 57 4.03 7.70 0.49
N ASN A 58 3.85 8.83 1.18
CA ASN A 58 4.38 9.07 2.50
C ASN A 58 3.37 8.60 3.54
N VAL A 59 3.67 7.49 4.19
CA VAL A 59 2.80 6.89 5.20
C VAL A 59 3.22 7.30 6.60
N THR A 60 2.29 7.87 7.35
CA THR A 60 2.49 8.26 8.75
C THR A 60 1.45 7.58 9.62
N VAL A 61 1.86 7.05 10.78
CA VAL A 61 0.91 6.58 11.80
C VAL A 61 0.82 7.59 12.94
N GLN A 62 -0.39 8.01 13.23
CA GLN A 62 -0.75 8.81 14.39
C GLN A 62 -1.40 7.90 15.42
N THR A 63 -0.85 7.91 16.63
CA THR A 63 -1.35 7.12 17.75
C THR A 63 -1.99 8.09 18.74
N ARG A 64 -3.17 7.75 19.26
CA ARG A 64 -3.85 8.55 20.28
C ARG A 64 -3.92 7.75 21.57
N ASN A 65 -3.33 8.32 22.61
CA ASN A 65 -3.40 7.78 23.96
C ASN A 65 -4.49 8.52 24.73
N SER A 66 -5.59 7.84 25.04
CA SER A 66 -6.70 8.45 25.79
C SER A 66 -6.40 8.63 27.27
N ALA A 67 -5.46 7.86 27.84
CA ALA A 67 -5.09 7.97 29.25
C ALA A 67 -4.32 9.26 29.55
N CYS A 68 -3.46 9.70 28.63
CA CYS A 68 -2.69 10.94 28.75
C CYS A 68 -3.15 12.06 27.79
N ASN A 69 -4.24 11.84 27.06
CA ASN A 69 -4.74 12.69 25.97
C ASN A 69 -3.63 13.19 25.01
N SER A 70 -2.64 12.32 24.77
CA SER A 70 -1.47 12.64 23.95
C SER A 70 -1.59 11.99 22.58
N THR A 71 -1.14 12.70 21.57
CA THR A 71 -1.03 12.21 20.20
C THR A 71 0.44 12.10 19.82
N VAL A 72 0.84 10.93 19.33
CA VAL A 72 2.22 10.69 18.88
C VAL A 72 2.16 10.26 17.42
N THR A 73 2.88 10.98 16.56
CA THR A 73 2.99 10.66 15.14
C THR A 73 4.35 10.03 14.86
N SER A 74 4.39 8.97 14.06
CA SER A 74 5.65 8.37 13.60
C SER A 74 6.33 9.25 12.55
N ALA A 75 7.61 8.97 12.30
CA ALA A 75 8.26 9.47 11.10
C ALA A 75 7.51 8.97 9.84
N PRO A 76 7.48 9.77 8.76
CA PRO A 76 6.92 9.34 7.49
C PRO A 76 7.76 8.22 6.89
N HIS A 77 7.10 7.18 6.43
CA HIS A 77 7.71 6.08 5.70
C HIS A 77 7.39 6.21 4.22
N ARG A 78 8.42 6.28 3.39
CA ARG A 78 8.29 6.49 1.95
C ARG A 78 8.07 5.16 1.26
N LEU A 79 6.87 5.00 0.70
CA LEU A 79 6.48 3.86 -0.11
C LEU A 79 6.47 4.25 -1.57
N VAL A 80 6.97 3.35 -2.41
CA VAL A 80 6.92 3.52 -3.86
C VAL A 80 6.10 2.35 -4.39
N THR A 81 4.93 2.62 -4.97
CA THR A 81 4.17 1.60 -5.66
C THR A 81 4.85 1.31 -7.00
N GLY A 82 5.00 0.03 -7.33
CA GLY A 82 5.47 -0.39 -8.64
C GLY A 82 4.48 0.00 -9.74
N GLU A 83 4.93 -0.08 -10.99
CA GLU A 83 4.08 0.20 -12.14
C GLU A 83 2.92 -0.80 -12.23
N SER A 84 1.74 -0.34 -12.67
CA SER A 84 0.59 -1.22 -12.86
C SER A 84 0.82 -2.03 -14.13
N LEU A 85 1.52 -3.14 -14.04
CA LEU A 85 1.63 -4.07 -15.17
C LEU A 85 0.30 -4.82 -15.43
N VAL A 86 -0.78 -4.50 -14.70
CA VAL A 86 -2.14 -5.09 -14.89
C VAL A 86 -2.78 -4.63 -16.20
N ARG A 87 -2.28 -3.57 -16.83
CA ARG A 87 -2.49 -3.32 -18.26
C ARG A 87 -1.21 -3.61 -19.00
N LEU A 88 -0.91 -4.90 -19.18
CA LEU A 88 -0.47 -5.55 -20.42
C LEU A 88 0.01 -6.97 -20.03
N ALA A 89 -0.94 -7.85 -19.69
CA ALA A 89 -0.77 -9.27 -20.00
C ALA A 89 -0.95 -9.49 -21.51
N THR A 90 -0.14 -8.82 -22.30
CA THR A 90 0.32 -9.32 -23.59
C THR A 90 1.81 -9.50 -23.40
N THR A 91 2.19 -10.76 -23.21
CA THR A 91 3.55 -11.27 -23.06
C THR A 91 4.52 -10.61 -24.02
N CYS A 92 5.29 -9.62 -23.56
CA CYS A 92 6.53 -9.20 -24.19
C CYS A 92 7.68 -9.99 -23.57
N TRP A 93 7.77 -11.27 -23.92
CA TRP A 93 9.03 -12.01 -23.77
C TRP A 93 10.07 -11.35 -24.70
N PRO A 94 11.21 -10.85 -24.21
CA PRO A 94 12.24 -10.36 -25.09
C PRO A 94 13.19 -11.51 -25.40
N ALA A 95 12.74 -12.46 -26.22
CA ALA A 95 13.56 -13.28 -27.12
C ALA A 95 12.73 -14.44 -27.71
N PHE A 96 12.94 -14.69 -29.00
CA PHE A 96 12.43 -15.78 -29.83
C PHE A 96 11.07 -15.54 -30.51
N LEU A 97 11.14 -15.22 -31.81
CA LEU A 97 10.09 -15.53 -32.80
C LEU A 97 9.61 -16.97 -32.56
N PHE A 98 8.31 -17.22 -32.39
CA PHE A 98 7.54 -18.31 -33.03
C PHE A 98 6.04 -18.18 -32.67
N LEU A 99 5.22 -17.94 -33.70
CA LEU A 99 3.75 -18.04 -33.84
C LEU A 99 2.81 -17.66 -32.68
N CYS A 100 1.97 -16.65 -32.95
CA CYS A 100 0.68 -16.46 -32.30
C CYS A 100 -0.20 -17.71 -32.53
N VAL A 101 -0.52 -18.46 -31.47
CA VAL A 101 -1.65 -19.39 -31.51
C VAL A 101 -2.84 -18.65 -30.91
N ASN A 102 -3.85 -18.40 -31.73
CA ASN A 102 -5.07 -17.70 -31.38
C ASN A 102 -5.94 -18.58 -30.49
N VAL A 103 -6.40 -18.06 -29.34
CA VAL A 103 -7.30 -18.79 -28.41
C VAL A 103 -8.71 -19.00 -28.99
N SER A 104 -9.03 -18.45 -30.17
CA SER A 104 -10.31 -18.71 -30.85
C SER A 104 -10.39 -20.02 -31.66
N ASP A 105 -9.32 -20.82 -31.77
CA ASP A 105 -9.33 -22.10 -32.53
C ASP A 105 -9.64 -23.36 -31.69
N TYR A 106 -9.99 -23.21 -30.40
CA TYR A 106 -10.28 -24.33 -29.48
C TYR A 106 -11.75 -24.43 -29.04
N LEU A 107 -12.69 -23.88 -29.81
CA LEU A 107 -14.13 -24.14 -29.65
C LEU A 107 -14.70 -24.65 -30.98
N LEU A 108 -14.45 -25.93 -31.24
CA LEU A 108 -15.31 -26.81 -32.03
C LEU A 108 -16.02 -27.77 -31.06
#